data_AF-A0A8C3HTS0-F1
#
_entry.id   AF-A0A8C3HTS0-F1
#
_cell.length_a   1.000
_cell.length_b   1.000
_cell.length_c   1.000
_cell.angle_alpha   90.00
_cell.angle_beta   90.00
_cell.angle_gamma   90.00
#
_symmetry.space_group_name_H-M   'P 1'
#
loop_
_entity.id
_entity.type
_entity.pdbx_description
1 polymer ?
#
loop_
_entity_poly.entity_id
_entity_poly.type
_entity_poly.pdbx_seq_one_letter_code
_entity_poly.pdbx_strand_id
1 'polypeptide(L)'
;MERGKDIEEILRGVTHSRCVGVEITNKTTVAIRSPSFFCYSGHTFIPPAPAISPGCKETCVFVKRNLSAWGVAGALTYEWAGFSFILMFSNPFDNNLHHLQYALEICEGRMSCKELESLYHIMRGHRPLSRTYQKDRLGRNTTALVVTLHSFQISATMSNHSKAALRILIEERGSPPSYTTQPPCSQQLSSPLPRFSQKLTQ
;
A
#
# COMPACT_ATOMS: atom_id res chain seq x y z
N MET A 1 4.46 21.23 1.94
CA MET A 1 4.36 19.95 1.21
C MET A 1 5.62 19.16 1.53
N GLU A 2 5.56 18.31 2.55
CA GLU A 2 6.67 17.43 2.86
C GLU A 2 6.79 16.41 1.73
N ARG A 3 7.90 16.46 1.01
CA ARG A 3 8.23 15.48 -0.02
C ARG A 3 8.59 14.20 0.74
N GLY A 4 7.64 13.27 0.87
CA GLY A 4 7.90 11.96 1.44
C GLY A 4 9.15 11.36 0.79
N LYS A 5 10.08 10.85 1.62
CA LYS A 5 11.32 10.23 1.14
C LYS A 5 11.00 9.14 0.13
N ASP A 6 11.83 9.04 -0.91
CA ASP A 6 11.68 7.98 -1.90
C ASP A 6 11.86 6.61 -1.24
N ILE A 7 11.07 5.63 -1.65
CA ILE A 7 11.12 4.29 -1.05
C ILE A 7 12.51 3.66 -1.15
N GLU A 8 13.27 3.90 -2.21
CA GLU A 8 14.63 3.37 -2.36
C GLU A 8 15.58 3.97 -1.31
N GLU A 9 15.40 5.24 -0.95
CA GLU A 9 16.18 5.90 0.09
C GLU A 9 15.88 5.29 1.46
N ILE A 10 14.60 5.04 1.76
CA ILE A 10 14.17 4.36 2.98
C ILE A 10 14.82 2.97 3.05
N LEU A 11 14.74 2.19 1.96
CA LEU A 11 15.29 0.84 1.90
C LEU A 11 16.82 0.83 2.03
N ARG A 12 17.53 1.83 1.50
CA ARG A 12 18.99 1.95 1.68
C ARG A 12 19.37 2.04 3.16
N GLY A 13 18.57 2.74 3.97
CA GLY A 13 18.76 2.87 5.42
C GLY A 13 18.41 1.63 6.25
N VAL A 14 17.70 0.64 5.69
CA VAL A 14 17.35 -0.59 6.40
C VAL A 14 18.60 -1.47 6.57
N THR A 15 18.92 -1.85 7.81
CA THR A 15 20.12 -2.66 8.11
C THR A 15 19.96 -4.15 7.79
N HIS A 16 18.73 -4.62 7.60
CA HIS A 16 18.44 -6.01 7.28
C HIS A 16 18.85 -6.35 5.83
N SER A 17 19.37 -7.57 5.64
CA SER A 17 19.89 -8.03 4.35
C SER A 17 18.81 -8.26 3.28
N ARG A 18 17.57 -8.52 3.69
CA ARG A 18 16.42 -8.69 2.81
C ARG A 18 15.23 -7.88 3.33
N CYS A 19 14.59 -7.13 2.44
CA CYS A 19 13.37 -6.41 2.75
C CYS A 19 12.46 -6.23 1.53
N VAL A 20 11.20 -5.95 1.81
CA VAL A 20 10.22 -5.47 0.84
C VAL A 20 9.65 -4.18 1.38
N GLY A 21 9.94 -3.07 0.72
CA GLY A 21 9.21 -1.83 0.92
C GLY A 21 8.00 -1.82 0.01
N VAL A 22 6.86 -1.37 0.53
CA VAL A 22 5.64 -1.17 -0.24
C VAL A 22 5.28 0.31 -0.19
N GLU A 23 5.22 0.96 -1.36
CA GLU A 23 4.68 2.31 -1.53
C GLU A 23 3.30 2.20 -2.17
N ILE A 24 2.28 2.77 -1.54
CA ILE A 24 0.90 2.74 -2.03
C ILE A 24 0.48 4.17 -2.34
N THR A 25 0.14 4.44 -3.60
CA THR A 25 -0.37 5.72 -4.06
C THR A 25 -1.87 5.64 -4.30
N ASN A 26 -2.62 6.50 -3.61
CA ASN A 26 -4.06 6.61 -3.75
C ASN A 26 -4.42 7.74 -4.72
N LYS A 27 -4.88 7.42 -5.94
CA LYS A 27 -5.45 8.40 -6.87
C LYS A 27 -6.97 8.34 -6.95
N THR A 28 -7.61 7.62 -6.04
CA THR A 28 -9.08 7.60 -5.95
C THR A 28 -9.59 8.82 -5.18
N THR A 29 -10.90 9.03 -5.21
CA THR A 29 -11.59 10.10 -4.47
C THR A 29 -11.86 9.73 -3.01
N VAL A 30 -11.59 8.48 -2.61
CA VAL A 30 -11.87 7.95 -1.26
C VAL A 30 -10.59 7.53 -0.55
N ALA A 31 -10.57 7.63 0.78
CA ALA A 31 -9.42 7.17 1.55
C ALA A 31 -9.38 5.63 1.61
N ILE A 32 -8.18 5.08 1.47
CA ILE A 32 -7.88 3.66 1.69
C ILE A 32 -7.59 3.48 3.20
N ARG A 33 -8.16 2.49 3.87
CA ARG A 33 -8.13 2.36 5.35
C ARG A 33 -8.03 0.90 5.80
N SER A 34 -7.98 0.73 7.11
CA SER A 34 -8.07 -0.58 7.78
C SER A 34 -6.98 -1.54 7.30
N PRO A 35 -5.68 -1.19 7.41
CA PRO A 35 -4.64 -2.11 7.00
C PRO A 35 -4.70 -3.39 7.84
N SER A 36 -4.53 -4.53 7.18
CA SER A 36 -4.21 -5.79 7.84
C SER A 36 -3.06 -6.47 7.10
N PHE A 37 -2.20 -7.16 7.84
CA PHE A 37 -1.06 -7.84 7.26
C PHE A 37 -0.79 -9.17 7.95
N PHE A 38 -0.24 -10.10 7.17
CA PHE A 38 0.20 -11.41 7.61
C PHE A 38 1.66 -11.60 7.20
N CYS A 39 2.53 -11.92 8.16
CA CYS A 39 3.94 -12.22 7.89
C CYS A 39 4.16 -13.73 7.99
N TYR A 40 4.28 -14.41 6.86
CA TYR A 40 4.70 -15.81 6.81
C TYR A 40 6.16 -15.98 7.25
N SER A 41 7.02 -15.06 6.82
CA SER A 41 8.41 -14.96 7.27
C SER A 41 8.87 -13.51 7.36
N GLY A 42 9.80 -13.25 8.28
CA GLY A 42 10.21 -11.88 8.59
C GLY A 42 9.35 -11.25 9.68
N HIS A 43 9.25 -9.92 9.64
CA HIS A 43 8.37 -9.09 10.46
C HIS A 43 8.25 -7.70 9.84
N THR A 44 7.31 -6.91 10.36
CA THR A 44 7.12 -5.50 10.00
C THR A 44 8.20 -4.64 10.63
N PHE A 45 8.86 -3.80 9.83
CA PHE A 45 9.84 -2.81 10.27
C PHE A 45 9.25 -1.40 10.31
N ILE A 46 8.54 -1.01 9.26
CA ILE A 46 7.68 0.17 9.24
C ILE A 46 6.24 -0.31 9.03
N PRO A 47 5.32 -0.10 9.98
CA PRO A 47 3.96 -0.59 9.87
C PRO A 47 3.18 0.10 8.75
N PRO A 48 2.20 -0.59 8.13
CA PRO A 48 1.22 0.06 7.25
C PRO A 48 0.54 1.24 7.93
N ALA A 49 0.44 2.36 7.23
CA ALA A 49 -0.30 3.52 7.70
C ALA A 49 -1.78 3.17 7.93
N PRO A 50 -2.44 3.66 8.98
CA PRO A 50 -3.83 3.32 9.27
C PRO A 50 -4.81 3.80 8.18
N ALA A 51 -4.42 4.82 7.41
CA ALA A 51 -5.18 5.33 6.28
C ALA A 51 -4.25 6.00 5.25
N ILE A 52 -4.69 6.04 3.99
CA ILE A 52 -4.05 6.73 2.86
C ILE A 52 -5.09 7.65 2.24
N SER A 53 -4.96 8.95 2.46
CA SER A 53 -5.88 9.96 1.94
C SER A 53 -5.87 10.04 0.40
N PRO A 54 -6.96 10.51 -0.23
CA PRO A 54 -7.00 10.82 -1.67
C PRO A 54 -5.82 11.70 -2.11
N GLY A 55 -5.14 11.32 -3.18
CA GLY A 55 -3.98 12.03 -3.73
C GLY A 55 -2.68 11.85 -2.93
N CYS A 56 -2.71 11.12 -1.81
CA CYS A 56 -1.53 10.86 -0.98
C CYS A 56 -0.88 9.51 -1.31
N LYS A 57 0.33 9.34 -0.81
CA LYS A 57 1.06 8.08 -0.84
C LYS A 57 1.60 7.76 0.54
N GLU A 58 1.63 6.48 0.88
CA GLU A 58 2.16 5.98 2.15
C GLU A 58 3.12 4.81 1.92
N THR A 59 4.02 4.57 2.87
CA THR A 59 5.02 3.51 2.77
C THR A 59 5.01 2.60 4.00
N CYS A 60 5.17 1.31 3.78
CA CYS A 60 5.49 0.35 4.83
C CYS A 60 6.65 -0.57 4.42
N VAL A 61 7.30 -1.20 5.40
CA VAL A 61 8.49 -2.01 5.15
C VAL A 61 8.43 -3.29 5.96
N PHE A 62 8.66 -4.40 5.27
CA PHE A 62 8.80 -5.73 5.87
C PHE A 62 10.24 -6.20 5.70
N VAL A 63 10.79 -6.79 6.76
CA VAL A 63 12.20 -7.22 6.79
C VAL A 63 12.31 -8.68 7.20
N LYS A 64 13.33 -9.34 6.67
CA LYS A 64 13.75 -10.65 7.14
C LYS A 64 14.21 -10.57 8.60
N ARG A 65 14.02 -11.63 9.38
CA ARG A 65 14.61 -11.73 10.75
C ARG A 65 16.13 -11.91 10.67
N ASN A 66 16.88 -11.23 11.54
CA ASN A 66 18.34 -11.41 11.64
C ASN A 66 18.70 -12.88 11.90
N LEU A 67 19.82 -13.33 11.33
CA LEU A 67 20.35 -14.70 11.44
C LEU A 67 19.43 -15.84 10.92
N SER A 68 18.23 -15.54 10.44
CA SER A 68 17.34 -16.54 9.81
C SER A 68 17.90 -17.00 8.44
N ALA A 69 17.62 -18.24 8.04
CA ALA A 69 17.86 -18.69 6.66
C ALA A 69 16.71 -18.31 5.69
N TRP A 70 15.58 -17.84 6.24
CA TRP A 70 14.38 -17.50 5.48
C TRP A 70 14.42 -16.04 5.02
N GLY A 71 13.86 -15.77 3.84
CA GLY A 71 13.68 -14.41 3.34
C GLY A 71 12.60 -13.62 4.11
N VAL A 72 11.90 -12.75 3.40
CA VAL A 72 10.71 -12.04 3.89
C VAL A 72 9.54 -12.31 2.95
N ALA A 73 8.41 -12.74 3.51
CA ALA A 73 7.22 -13.04 2.73
C ALA A 73 5.95 -12.83 3.56
N GLY A 74 4.90 -12.37 2.91
CA GLY A 74 3.65 -12.08 3.58
C GLY A 74 2.57 -11.56 2.64
N ALA A 75 1.49 -11.12 3.25
CA ALA A 75 0.41 -10.41 2.57
C ALA A 75 0.04 -9.13 3.32
N LEU A 76 -0.45 -8.15 2.56
CA LEU A 76 -0.97 -6.88 3.04
C LEU A 76 -2.32 -6.64 2.37
N THR A 77 -3.28 -6.12 3.12
CA THR A 77 -4.56 -5.68 2.59
C THR A 77 -4.96 -4.33 3.16
N TYR A 78 -5.71 -3.58 2.36
CA TYR A 78 -6.48 -2.43 2.81
C TYR A 78 -7.86 -2.47 2.19
N GLU A 79 -8.77 -1.74 2.83
CA GLU A 79 -10.15 -1.54 2.42
C GLU A 79 -10.34 -0.16 1.79
N TRP A 80 -11.13 -0.07 0.71
CA TRP A 80 -11.64 1.21 0.18
C TRP A 80 -12.97 0.96 -0.54
N ALA A 81 -13.93 1.88 -0.41
CA ALA A 81 -15.22 1.83 -1.13
C ALA A 81 -15.97 0.47 -1.09
N GLY A 82 -15.82 -0.32 -0.01
CA GLY A 82 -16.44 -1.65 0.11
C GLY A 82 -15.67 -2.78 -0.61
N PHE A 83 -14.48 -2.49 -1.13
CA PHE A 83 -13.53 -3.42 -1.71
C PHE A 83 -12.32 -3.60 -0.81
N SER A 84 -11.61 -4.71 -0.98
CA SER A 84 -10.30 -4.96 -0.39
C SER A 84 -9.29 -5.28 -1.49
N PHE A 85 -8.07 -4.75 -1.37
CA PHE A 85 -6.97 -5.16 -2.24
C PHE A 85 -6.04 -6.00 -1.43
N ILE A 86 -5.51 -7.04 -2.02
CA ILE A 86 -4.60 -7.96 -1.37
C ILE A 86 -3.33 -7.99 -2.18
N LEU A 87 -2.23 -7.66 -1.50
CA LEU A 87 -0.88 -7.79 -2.01
C LEU A 87 -0.23 -8.98 -1.33
N MET A 88 0.21 -9.97 -2.10
CA MET A 88 1.16 -10.97 -1.64
C MET A 88 2.56 -10.60 -2.14
N PHE A 89 3.56 -10.78 -1.30
CA PHE A 89 4.97 -10.61 -1.69
C PHE A 89 5.84 -11.71 -1.07
N SER A 90 6.93 -12.02 -1.77
CA SER A 90 7.96 -12.94 -1.32
C SER A 90 9.31 -12.51 -1.90
N ASN A 91 10.25 -12.18 -1.01
CA ASN A 91 11.64 -11.91 -1.32
C ASN A 91 12.52 -12.94 -0.58
N PRO A 92 12.94 -14.01 -1.28
CA PRO A 92 13.67 -15.11 -0.66
C PRO A 92 15.09 -14.68 -0.21
N PHE A 93 15.72 -15.51 0.61
CA PHE A 93 17.07 -15.25 1.06
C PHE A 93 18.10 -15.45 -0.06
N ASP A 94 17.90 -16.46 -0.90
CA ASP A 94 18.73 -16.75 -2.06
C ASP A 94 17.91 -16.61 -3.35
N ASN A 95 18.28 -15.61 -4.15
CA ASN A 95 17.62 -15.30 -5.41
C ASN A 95 18.09 -16.20 -6.57
N ASN A 96 19.16 -16.98 -6.38
CA ASN A 96 19.62 -17.97 -7.36
C ASN A 96 18.75 -19.22 -7.33
N LEU A 97 18.18 -19.55 -6.16
CA LEU A 97 17.31 -20.72 -5.96
C LEU A 97 15.83 -20.36 -6.11
N HIS A 98 15.44 -19.17 -5.69
CA HIS A 98 14.05 -18.73 -5.71
C HIS A 98 13.92 -17.30 -6.23
N HIS A 99 13.05 -17.08 -7.19
CA HIS A 99 12.77 -15.73 -7.68
C HIS A 99 11.87 -14.95 -6.71
N LEU A 100 12.01 -13.63 -6.72
CA LEU A 100 11.05 -12.73 -6.10
C LEU A 100 9.67 -12.96 -6.73
N GLN A 101 8.64 -12.92 -5.91
CA GLN A 101 7.26 -13.12 -6.36
C GLN A 101 6.35 -12.09 -5.70
N TYR A 102 5.37 -11.64 -6.44
CA TYR A 102 4.30 -10.80 -5.94
C TYR A 102 3.02 -11.10 -6.68
N ALA A 103 1.91 -10.93 -5.97
CA ALA A 103 0.58 -11.10 -6.55
C ALA A 103 -0.35 -10.02 -6.00
N LEU A 104 -1.35 -9.71 -6.78
CA LEU A 104 -2.29 -8.63 -6.51
C LEU A 104 -3.70 -9.14 -6.78
N GLU A 105 -4.61 -8.89 -5.85
CA GLU A 105 -6.03 -9.22 -5.98
C GLU A 105 -6.92 -8.05 -5.55
N ILE A 106 -8.07 -7.88 -6.22
CA ILE A 106 -9.18 -7.04 -5.74
C ILE A 106 -10.39 -7.94 -5.45
N CYS A 107 -10.95 -7.82 -4.25
CA CYS A 107 -12.15 -8.53 -3.81
C CYS A 107 -13.22 -7.55 -3.34
N GLU A 108 -14.48 -7.99 -3.40
CA GLU A 108 -15.59 -7.32 -2.74
C GLU A 108 -15.59 -7.65 -1.25
N GLY A 109 -16.00 -6.69 -0.42
CA GLY A 109 -16.09 -6.84 1.01
C GLY A 109 -14.77 -6.60 1.75
N ARG A 110 -14.83 -6.87 3.05
CA ARG A 110 -13.71 -6.73 3.98
C ARG A 110 -13.02 -8.08 4.16
N MET A 111 -11.72 -8.05 4.41
CA MET A 111 -10.92 -9.23 4.66
C MET A 111 -10.48 -9.27 6.13
N SER A 112 -10.89 -10.31 6.86
CA SER A 112 -10.34 -10.60 8.18
C SER A 112 -8.89 -11.07 8.10
N CYS A 113 -8.15 -11.00 9.21
CA CYS A 113 -6.77 -11.49 9.26
C CYS A 113 -6.65 -12.99 8.92
N LYS A 114 -7.63 -13.81 9.32
CA LYS A 114 -7.64 -15.26 9.06
C LYS A 114 -7.88 -15.56 7.58
N GLU A 115 -8.76 -14.78 6.94
CA GLU A 115 -8.98 -14.87 5.49
C GLU A 115 -7.74 -14.43 4.73
N LEU A 116 -7.06 -13.36 5.18
CA LEU A 116 -5.82 -12.90 4.57
C LEU A 116 -4.71 -13.95 4.62
N GLU A 117 -4.52 -14.62 5.76
CA GLU A 117 -3.57 -15.73 5.90
C GLU A 117 -3.92 -16.89 4.98
N SER A 118 -5.20 -17.29 4.94
CA SER A 118 -5.66 -18.38 4.07
C SER A 118 -5.45 -18.04 2.59
N LEU A 119 -5.77 -16.81 2.20
CA LEU A 119 -5.58 -16.32 0.84
C LEU A 119 -4.10 -16.20 0.47
N TYR A 120 -3.22 -15.81 1.39
CA TYR A 120 -1.77 -15.81 1.17
C TYR A 120 -1.28 -17.20 0.71
N HIS A 121 -1.69 -18.27 1.40
CA HIS A 121 -1.30 -19.63 1.03
C HIS A 121 -1.80 -20.02 -0.37
N ILE A 122 -3.02 -19.62 -0.72
CA ILE A 122 -3.60 -19.83 -2.06
C ILE A 122 -2.83 -19.05 -3.13
N MET A 123 -2.56 -17.75 -2.92
CA MET A 123 -1.83 -16.90 -3.86
C MET A 123 -0.38 -17.36 -4.05
N ARG A 124 0.25 -17.86 -2.98
CA ARG A 124 1.61 -18.42 -3.03
C ARG A 124 1.66 -19.69 -3.90
N GLY A 125 0.63 -20.53 -3.81
CA GLY A 125 0.45 -21.72 -4.65
C GLY A 125 0.14 -21.39 -6.11
N HIS A 126 -0.22 -22.40 -6.91
CA HIS A 126 -0.66 -22.15 -8.29
C HIS A 126 -2.18 -21.95 -8.32
N ARG A 127 -2.62 -20.83 -8.90
CA ARG A 127 -4.03 -20.48 -9.11
C ARG A 127 -4.16 -19.80 -10.48
N PRO A 128 -5.24 -20.06 -11.24
CA PRO A 128 -5.50 -19.37 -12.50
C PRO A 128 -5.56 -17.85 -12.33
N LEU A 129 -4.93 -17.13 -13.27
CA LEU A 129 -5.00 -15.68 -13.34
C LEU A 129 -6.40 -15.23 -13.78
N SER A 130 -6.79 -14.03 -13.38
CA SER A 130 -8.07 -13.42 -13.72
C SER A 130 -7.93 -11.91 -13.90
N ARG A 131 -9.03 -11.25 -14.24
CA ARG A 131 -9.08 -9.78 -14.25
C ARG A 131 -8.88 -9.16 -12.87
N THR A 132 -9.26 -9.88 -11.81
CA THR A 132 -9.18 -9.39 -10.44
C THR A 132 -7.95 -9.91 -9.70
N TYR A 133 -7.29 -10.95 -10.21
CA TYR A 133 -6.12 -11.58 -9.59
C TYR A 133 -5.00 -11.78 -10.62
N GLN A 134 -3.83 -11.22 -10.33
CA GLN A 134 -2.63 -11.42 -11.12
C GLN A 134 -1.47 -11.82 -10.20
N LYS A 135 -0.53 -12.59 -10.73
CA LYS A 135 0.70 -12.97 -10.04
C LYS A 135 1.86 -12.95 -11.02
N ASP A 136 3.02 -12.53 -10.54
CA ASP A 136 4.25 -12.65 -11.29
C ASP A 136 5.42 -13.13 -10.43
N ARG A 137 6.39 -13.73 -11.12
CA ARG A 137 7.68 -14.17 -10.61
C ARG A 137 8.75 -13.40 -11.36
N LEU A 138 9.43 -12.49 -10.66
CA LEU A 138 10.36 -11.54 -11.25
C LEU A 138 11.50 -12.27 -11.97
N GLY A 139 11.57 -12.02 -13.28
CA GLY A 139 12.64 -12.47 -14.17
C GLY A 139 13.41 -11.28 -14.74
N ARG A 140 13.89 -11.41 -15.99
CA ARG A 140 14.55 -10.31 -16.71
C ARG A 140 13.55 -9.35 -17.37
N ASN A 141 12.36 -9.83 -17.73
CA ASN A 141 11.34 -9.10 -18.48
C ASN A 141 10.03 -8.99 -17.69
N THR A 142 10.09 -8.34 -16.53
CA THR A 142 8.93 -8.20 -15.65
C THR A 142 8.05 -7.04 -16.09
N THR A 143 6.75 -7.28 -16.23
CA THR A 143 5.76 -6.22 -16.52
C THR A 143 5.00 -5.86 -15.25
N ALA A 144 4.34 -4.70 -15.27
CA ALA A 144 3.45 -4.31 -14.18
C ALA A 144 2.24 -5.27 -14.11
N LEU A 145 1.92 -5.75 -12.90
CA LEU A 145 0.65 -6.41 -12.68
C LEU A 145 -0.47 -5.38 -12.74
N VAL A 146 -1.58 -5.73 -13.40
CA VAL A 146 -2.76 -4.89 -13.47
C VAL A 146 -4.01 -5.73 -13.23
N VAL A 147 -4.79 -5.34 -12.24
CA VAL A 147 -6.09 -5.93 -11.93
C VAL A 147 -7.17 -4.87 -11.96
N THR A 148 -8.38 -5.27 -12.32
CA THR A 148 -9.53 -4.38 -12.47
C THR A 148 -10.78 -5.02 -11.89
N LEU A 149 -11.57 -4.24 -11.16
CA LEU A 149 -12.90 -4.61 -10.70
C LEU A 149 -13.80 -3.37 -10.73
N HIS A 150 -14.94 -3.47 -11.43
CA HIS A 150 -15.84 -2.34 -11.70
C HIS A 150 -15.09 -1.13 -12.30
N SER A 151 -15.17 0.04 -11.66
CA SER A 151 -14.44 1.25 -12.03
C SER A 151 -13.02 1.30 -11.47
N PHE A 152 -12.57 0.36 -10.65
CA PHE A 152 -11.24 0.44 -10.05
C PHE A 152 -10.19 -0.34 -10.83
N GLN A 153 -8.99 0.22 -10.92
CA GLN A 153 -7.80 -0.42 -11.43
C GLN A 153 -6.69 -0.30 -10.39
N ILE A 154 -6.00 -1.41 -10.12
CA ILE A 154 -4.75 -1.39 -9.36
C ILE A 154 -3.64 -1.89 -10.24
N SER A 155 -2.54 -1.14 -10.27
CA SER A 155 -1.29 -1.58 -10.87
C SER A 155 -0.19 -1.73 -9.83
N ALA A 156 0.66 -2.72 -10.02
CA ALA A 156 1.80 -2.96 -9.14
C ALA A 156 3.07 -3.29 -9.93
N THR A 157 4.21 -2.79 -9.46
CA THR A 157 5.55 -3.16 -9.93
C THR A 157 6.42 -3.51 -8.75
N MET A 158 7.43 -4.35 -8.95
CA MET A 158 8.39 -4.72 -7.92
C MET A 158 9.80 -4.74 -8.50
N SER A 159 10.76 -4.16 -7.79
CA SER A 159 12.18 -4.23 -8.18
C SER A 159 12.80 -5.58 -7.84
N ASN A 160 13.73 -6.05 -8.68
CA ASN A 160 14.35 -7.37 -8.54
C ASN A 160 15.65 -7.31 -7.72
N HIS A 161 15.55 -6.89 -6.45
CA HIS A 161 16.71 -6.69 -5.56
C HIS A 161 16.51 -7.33 -4.19
N SER A 162 17.61 -7.49 -3.44
CA SER A 162 17.55 -7.94 -2.04
C SER A 162 16.74 -7.02 -1.14
N LYS A 163 16.73 -5.74 -1.47
CA LYS A 163 15.88 -4.72 -0.89
C LYS A 163 14.89 -4.26 -1.96
N ALA A 164 13.75 -4.95 -2.03
CA ALA A 164 12.81 -4.76 -3.13
C ALA A 164 11.84 -3.62 -2.82
N ALA A 165 11.65 -2.72 -3.78
CA ALA A 165 10.64 -1.69 -3.75
C ALA A 165 9.44 -2.15 -4.57
N LEU A 166 8.28 -2.24 -3.93
CA LEU A 166 7.01 -2.61 -4.52
C LEU A 166 6.12 -1.38 -4.54
N ARG A 167 5.75 -0.91 -5.73
CA ARG A 167 4.95 0.30 -5.93
C ARG A 167 3.56 -0.09 -6.38
N ILE A 168 2.55 0.39 -5.68
CA ILE A 168 1.12 0.17 -5.94
C ILE A 168 0.47 1.49 -6.28
N LEU A 169 -0.34 1.49 -7.33
CA LEU A 169 -1.14 2.63 -7.74
C LEU A 169 -2.61 2.18 -7.86
N ILE A 170 -3.48 2.83 -7.07
CA ILE A 170 -4.92 2.60 -7.10
C ILE A 170 -5.59 3.78 -7.79
N GLU A 171 -6.33 3.50 -8.86
CA GLU A 171 -6.99 4.48 -9.72
C GLU A 171 -8.46 4.11 -9.93
N GLU A 172 -9.30 5.13 -10.10
CA GLU A 172 -10.68 5.01 -10.53
C GLU A 172 -10.78 5.37 -12.02
N ARG A 173 -11.16 4.41 -12.86
CA ARG A 173 -11.47 4.60 -14.27
C ARG A 173 -12.81 5.31 -14.43
N GLY A 174 -12.77 6.49 -15.06
CA GLY A 174 -13.94 7.09 -15.68
C GLY A 174 -14.78 8.02 -14.81
N SER A 175 -14.28 8.52 -13.67
CA SER A 175 -14.91 9.68 -13.03
C SER A 175 -14.56 10.95 -13.83
N PRO A 176 -15.54 11.74 -14.31
CA PRO A 176 -15.25 13.09 -14.79
C PRO A 176 -14.62 13.90 -13.64
N PRO A 177 -13.74 14.87 -13.92
CA PRO A 177 -13.14 15.68 -12.86
C PRO A 177 -14.26 16.36 -12.07
N SER A 178 -14.45 15.95 -10.82
CA SER A 178 -15.24 16.71 -9.86
C SER A 178 -14.45 17.98 -9.56
N TYR A 179 -14.81 19.07 -10.22
CA TYR A 179 -14.34 20.40 -9.86
C TYR A 179 -14.87 20.74 -8.48
N THR A 180 -14.14 20.34 -7.44
CA THR A 180 -14.28 20.93 -6.12
C THR A 180 -13.02 21.75 -5.90
N THR A 181 -13.17 23.06 -5.99
CA THR A 181 -12.12 24.04 -5.65
C THR A 181 -11.66 23.75 -4.23
N GLN A 182 -10.53 23.06 -4.08
CA GLN A 182 -9.86 22.99 -2.79
C GLN A 182 -9.32 24.40 -2.49
N PRO A 183 -9.70 25.04 -1.37
CA PRO A 183 -9.00 26.24 -0.95
C PRO A 183 -7.55 25.86 -0.65
N PRO A 184 -6.57 26.72 -1.01
CA PRO A 184 -5.18 26.51 -0.60
C PRO A 184 -5.10 26.38 0.91
N CYS A 185 -4.47 25.31 1.39
CA CYS A 185 -4.15 25.13 2.80
C CYS A 185 -3.09 26.18 3.21
N SER A 186 -3.52 27.41 3.50
CA SER A 186 -2.83 28.47 4.26
C SER A 186 -3.68 29.74 4.25
N GLN A 187 -4.50 29.95 5.29
CA GLN A 187 -4.81 31.24 5.93
C GLN A 187 -5.98 31.03 6.90
N GLN A 188 -5.68 30.51 8.10
CA GLN A 188 -6.57 30.72 9.23
C GLN A 188 -6.00 31.91 10.01
N LEU A 189 -6.41 33.10 9.56
CA LEU A 189 -6.19 34.33 10.29
C LEU A 189 -7.07 34.30 11.54
N SER A 190 -6.47 34.60 12.68
CA SER A 190 -7.06 34.69 14.00
C SER A 190 -8.38 35.49 14.00
N SER A 191 -9.44 34.90 14.54
CA SER A 191 -10.65 35.63 14.90
C SER A 191 -10.38 36.52 16.13
N PRO A 192 -10.79 37.79 16.13
CA PRO A 192 -10.67 38.66 17.29
C PRO A 192 -11.77 38.37 18.34
N LEU A 193 -11.40 38.55 19.62
CA LEU A 193 -12.24 38.46 20.81
C LEU A 193 -13.53 39.30 20.70
N PRO A 194 -14.68 38.86 21.25
CA PRO A 194 -15.88 39.67 21.34
C PRO A 194 -15.71 40.80 22.38
N ARG A 195 -15.97 42.02 21.91
CA ARG A 195 -16.01 43.27 22.67
C ARG A 195 -17.32 43.32 23.48
N PHE A 196 -17.23 43.27 24.80
CA PHE A 196 -18.37 43.56 25.69
C PHE A 196 -18.74 45.04 25.58
N SER A 197 -19.95 45.34 25.11
CA SER A 197 -20.61 46.63 25.29
C SER A 197 -21.65 46.48 26.40
N GLN A 198 -21.37 46.99 27.59
CA GLN A 198 -22.40 47.31 28.57
C GLN A 198 -22.93 48.72 28.26
N LYS A 199 -24.22 48.81 27.93
CA LYS A 199 -24.99 50.05 27.94
C LYS A 199 -25.42 50.35 29.38
N LEU A 200 -25.28 51.62 29.75
CA LEU A 200 -25.84 52.25 30.95
C LEU A 200 -27.36 52.48 30.82
N THR A 201 -28.00 52.79 31.95
CA THR A 201 -29.38 53.27 32.26
C THR A 201 -30.47 52.19 32.38
N GLN A 202 -31.27 52.14 33.45
CA GLN A 202 -31.64 53.15 34.48
C GLN A 202 -31.28 52.72 35.90
#